data_AF-A0A4R9VIC8-F1
#
_entry.id   AF-A0A4R9VIC8-F1
#
_cell.length_a   1.000
_cell.length_b   1.000
_cell.length_c   1.000
_cell.angle_alpha   90.00
_cell.angle_beta   90.00
_cell.angle_gamma   90.00
#
_symmetry.space_group_name_H-M   'P 1'
#
loop_
_entity.id
_entity.type
_entity.pdbx_description
1 polymer ?
#
loop_
_entity_poly.entity_id
_entity_poly.type
_entity_poly.pdbx_seq_one_letter_code
_entity_poly.pdbx_strand_id
1 'polypeptide(L)'
;QLLFLRAKFHERLPSSTAVLFVHALNCYGFAWDRRVTAEGVDLNRNFVDFSKPLPSNPGYEELAEHFVPADISEEGLKRAEAAFAAYQARHGELKLREARGSG
;
A
#
# COMPACT_ATOMS: atom_id res chain seq x y z
N GLN A 1 -22.89 -2.29 -6.61
CA GLN A 1 -23.15 -3.75 -6.63
C GLN A 1 -24.62 -4.06 -6.34
N LEU A 2 -25.16 -3.63 -5.18
CA LEU A 2 -26.56 -3.91 -4.81
C LEU A 2 -27.59 -3.42 -5.84
N LEU A 3 -27.46 -2.19 -6.35
CA LEU A 3 -28.36 -1.67 -7.38
C LEU A 3 -28.33 -2.53 -8.65
N PHE A 4 -27.15 -2.91 -9.13
CA PHE A 4 -27.00 -3.75 -10.32
C PHE A 4 -27.72 -5.09 -10.19
N LEU A 5 -27.63 -5.72 -9.02
CA LEU A 5 -28.33 -6.97 -8.72
C LEU A 5 -29.84 -6.78 -8.59
N ARG A 6 -30.28 -5.79 -7.80
CA ARG A 6 -31.71 -5.50 -7.58
C ARG A 6 -32.44 -5.09 -8.86
N ALA A 7 -31.79 -4.30 -9.70
CA ALA A 7 -32.31 -3.89 -11.00
C ALA A 7 -32.09 -4.93 -12.11
N LYS A 8 -31.55 -6.12 -11.78
CA LYS A 8 -31.34 -7.24 -12.70
C LYS A 8 -30.56 -6.84 -13.97
N PHE A 9 -29.58 -5.95 -13.85
CA PHE A 9 -28.82 -5.50 -15.01
C PHE A 9 -28.02 -6.61 -15.71
N HIS A 10 -27.71 -7.70 -15.00
CA HIS A 10 -27.11 -8.90 -15.60
C HIS A 10 -28.02 -9.59 -16.63
N GLU A 11 -29.35 -9.53 -16.48
CA GLU A 11 -30.30 -10.13 -17.44
C GLU A 11 -30.35 -9.35 -18.77
N ARG A 12 -29.84 -8.12 -18.77
CA ARG A 12 -29.84 -7.22 -19.94
C ARG A 12 -28.52 -7.24 -20.72
N LEU A 13 -27.53 -8.01 -20.27
CA LEU A 13 -26.25 -8.12 -20.94
C LEU A 13 -26.35 -9.03 -22.17
N PRO A 14 -25.53 -8.79 -23.21
CA PRO A 14 -25.39 -9.77 -24.29
C PRO A 14 -24.98 -11.13 -23.75
N SER A 15 -25.41 -12.21 -24.43
CA SER A 15 -25.06 -13.59 -24.05
C SER A 15 -23.56 -13.87 -24.03
N SER A 16 -22.76 -13.06 -24.72
CA SER A 16 -21.30 -13.11 -24.75
C SER A 16 -20.61 -12.37 -23.60
N THR A 17 -21.36 -11.77 -22.67
CA THR A 17 -20.82 -10.93 -21.60
C THR A 17 -21.08 -11.52 -20.22
N ALA A 18 -20.03 -11.64 -19.42
CA ALA A 18 -20.12 -11.99 -18.01
C ALA A 18 -19.69 -10.81 -17.13
N VAL A 19 -20.16 -10.78 -15.88
CA VAL A 19 -19.79 -9.77 -14.88
C VAL A 19 -19.28 -10.46 -13.62
N LEU A 20 -18.10 -10.04 -13.15
CA LEU A 20 -17.53 -10.44 -11.88
C LEU A 20 -17.59 -9.27 -10.91
N PHE A 21 -18.21 -9.47 -9.75
CA PHE A 21 -18.13 -8.53 -8.64
C PHE A 21 -17.09 -8.99 -7.62
N VAL A 22 -16.09 -8.14 -7.39
CA VAL A 22 -15.23 -8.26 -6.21
C VAL A 22 -15.76 -7.26 -5.19
N HIS A 23 -16.46 -7.75 -4.17
CA HIS A 23 -16.96 -6.92 -3.07
C HIS A 23 -15.87 -6.76 -2.02
N ALA A 24 -15.72 -5.54 -1.50
CA ALA A 24 -14.81 -5.23 -0.40
C ALA A 24 -13.39 -5.81 -0.60
N LEU A 25 -12.75 -5.50 -1.74
CA LEU A 25 -11.39 -5.99 -2.06
C LEU A 25 -10.40 -5.80 -0.89
N ASN A 26 -10.54 -4.70 -0.16
CA ASN A 26 -9.90 -4.49 1.14
C ASN A 26 -10.95 -4.61 2.26
N CYS A 27 -11.23 -5.83 2.74
CA CYS A 27 -12.23 -6.06 3.79
C CYS A 27 -11.94 -5.28 5.07
N TYR A 28 -10.67 -5.18 5.47
CA TYR A 28 -10.25 -4.40 6.63
C TYR A 28 -10.54 -2.91 6.40
N GLY A 29 -10.10 -2.35 5.28
CA GLY A 29 -10.35 -0.96 4.95
C GLY A 29 -11.82 -0.62 4.87
N PHE A 30 -12.63 -1.52 4.31
CA PHE A 30 -14.08 -1.37 4.26
C PHE A 30 -14.72 -1.36 5.65
N ALA A 31 -14.27 -2.21 6.58
CA ALA A 31 -14.81 -2.28 7.93
C ALA A 31 -14.42 -1.08 8.82
N TRP A 32 -13.28 -0.43 8.54
CA TRP A 32 -12.70 0.60 9.39
C TRP A 32 -12.62 2.00 8.75
N ASP A 33 -13.22 2.20 7.58
CA ASP A 33 -13.10 3.43 6.77
C ASP A 33 -11.64 3.83 6.50
N ARG A 34 -10.84 2.85 6.06
CA ARG A 34 -9.42 3.02 5.76
C ARG A 34 -9.13 2.73 4.30
N ARG A 35 -8.21 3.50 3.73
CA ARG A 35 -7.68 3.26 2.38
C ARG A 35 -6.79 2.01 2.30
N VAL A 36 -6.10 1.69 3.39
CA VAL A 36 -5.04 0.68 3.48
C VAL A 36 -5.50 -0.60 4.20
N THR A 37 -4.73 -1.69 4.09
CA THR A 37 -4.92 -2.91 4.89
C THR A 37 -4.57 -2.67 6.37
N ALA A 38 -4.69 -3.70 7.21
CA ALA A 38 -4.32 -3.61 8.63
C ALA A 38 -2.83 -3.30 8.83
N GLU A 39 -2.01 -3.76 7.89
CA GLU A 39 -0.57 -3.56 7.82
C GLU A 39 -0.18 -2.21 7.20
N GLY A 40 -1.15 -1.41 6.76
CA GLY A 40 -0.88 -0.11 6.13
C GLY A 40 -0.62 -0.15 4.62
N VAL A 41 -0.89 -1.27 3.94
CA VAL A 41 -0.65 -1.41 2.49
C VAL A 41 -1.75 -0.75 1.67
N ASP A 42 -1.40 0.14 0.72
CA ASP A 42 -2.32 0.65 -0.30
C ASP A 42 -2.39 -0.32 -1.48
N LEU A 43 -3.43 -1.16 -1.51
CA LEU A 43 -3.62 -2.13 -2.61
C LEU A 43 -3.67 -1.47 -4.00
N ASN A 44 -4.16 -0.24 -4.12
CA ASN A 44 -4.26 0.49 -5.39
C ASN A 44 -2.94 1.12 -5.86
N ARG A 45 -1.82 0.74 -5.22
CA ARG A 45 -0.45 1.04 -5.65
C ARG A 45 0.44 -0.20 -5.71
N ASN A 46 -0.06 -1.36 -5.27
CA ASN A 46 0.70 -2.61 -5.08
C ASN A 46 0.17 -3.75 -5.98
N PHE A 47 -0.42 -3.43 -7.14
CA PHE A 47 -0.81 -4.43 -8.14
C PHE A 47 0.43 -4.89 -8.92
N VAL A 48 1.23 -5.78 -8.32
CA VAL A 48 2.45 -6.35 -8.92
C VAL A 48 2.20 -7.70 -9.58
N ASP A 49 2.97 -7.99 -10.62
CA ASP A 49 2.97 -9.28 -11.29
C ASP A 49 3.85 -10.27 -10.52
N PHE A 50 3.22 -11.10 -9.69
CA PHE A 50 3.91 -12.10 -8.86
C PHE A 50 4.57 -13.24 -9.66
N SER A 51 4.40 -13.30 -10.98
CA SER A 51 5.15 -14.23 -11.83
C SER A 51 6.57 -13.74 -12.14
N LYS A 52 6.87 -12.47 -11.81
CA LYS A 52 8.17 -11.82 -11.99
C LYS A 52 8.82 -11.54 -10.64
N PRO A 53 10.14 -11.27 -10.60
CA PRO A 53 10.79 -10.74 -9.40
C PRO A 53 10.04 -9.49 -8.92
N LEU A 54 9.84 -9.39 -7.61
CA LEU A 54 9.19 -8.23 -7.00
C LEU A 54 10.05 -6.97 -7.23
N PRO A 55 9.43 -5.79 -7.40
CA PRO A 55 10.16 -4.53 -7.42
C PRO A 55 11.01 -4.40 -6.16
N SER A 56 12.29 -4.08 -6.32
CA SER A 56 13.13 -3.76 -5.17
C SER A 56 12.84 -2.35 -4.68
N ASN A 57 12.93 -2.15 -3.36
CA ASN A 57 12.98 -0.83 -2.77
C ASN A 57 14.22 -0.73 -1.86
N PRO A 58 15.42 -0.48 -2.43
CA PRO A 58 16.65 -0.38 -1.66
C PRO A 58 16.60 0.72 -0.59
N GLY A 59 15.84 1.79 -0.83
CA GLY A 59 15.63 2.85 0.15
C GLY A 59 14.83 2.38 1.37
N TYR A 60 13.83 1.52 1.15
CA TYR A 60 13.13 0.86 2.26
C TYR A 60 14.06 -0.12 2.99
N GLU A 61 14.83 -0.92 2.26
CA GLU A 61 15.80 -1.87 2.88
C GLU A 61 16.81 -1.14 3.78
N GLU A 62 17.30 0.03 3.39
CA GLU A 62 18.20 0.85 4.20
C GLU A 62 17.50 1.49 5.41
N LEU A 63 16.23 1.89 5.29
CA LEU A 63 15.52 2.68 6.30
C LEU A 63 14.50 1.89 7.14
N ALA A 64 14.30 0.60 6.88
CA ALA A 64 13.24 -0.20 7.48
C ALA A 64 13.25 -0.14 9.01
N GLU A 65 14.43 -0.28 9.63
CA GLU A 65 14.59 -0.23 11.09
C GLU A 65 14.33 1.18 11.68
N HIS A 66 14.37 2.22 10.85
CA HIS A 66 14.11 3.59 11.29
C HIS A 66 12.64 3.98 11.07
N PHE A 67 11.93 3.37 10.12
CA PHE A 67 10.49 3.58 9.95
C PHE A 67 9.66 3.00 11.10
N VAL A 68 10.08 1.85 11.63
CA VAL A 68 9.47 1.20 12.79
C VAL A 68 10.58 0.81 13.76
N PRO A 69 11.12 1.77 14.54
CA PRO A 69 12.25 1.51 15.42
C PRO A 69 11.84 0.59 16.57
N ALA A 70 12.66 -0.43 16.83
CA ALA A 70 12.48 -1.34 17.96
C ALA A 70 12.64 -0.62 19.31
N ASP A 71 13.51 0.41 19.34
CA ASP A 71 13.67 1.32 20.46
C ASP A 71 12.84 2.58 20.24
N ILE A 72 11.75 2.70 21.01
CA ILE A 72 10.82 3.84 20.97
C ILE A 72 11.11 4.88 22.05
N SER A 73 12.27 4.81 22.73
CA SER A 73 12.75 5.89 23.60
C SER A 73 13.00 7.16 22.81
N GLU A 74 13.15 8.29 23.51
CA GLU A 74 13.49 9.56 22.89
C GLU A 74 14.81 9.47 22.09
N GLU A 75 15.80 8.73 22.61
CA GLU A 75 17.06 8.48 21.94
C GLU A 75 16.88 7.61 20.69
N GLY A 76 16.03 6.58 20.76
CA GLY A 76 15.69 5.74 19.61
C GLY A 76 15.01 6.52 18.49
N LEU A 77 14.05 7.37 18.83
CA LEU A 77 13.36 8.24 17.89
C LEU A 77 14.32 9.28 17.26
N LYS A 78 15.20 9.90 18.05
CA LYS A 78 16.24 10.80 17.55
C LYS A 78 17.18 10.12 16.56
N ARG A 79 17.54 8.84 16.78
CA ARG A 79 18.35 8.07 15.83
C ARG A 79 17.62 7.84 14.51
N ALA A 80 16.34 7.48 14.57
CA ALA A 80 15.51 7.31 13.37
C ALA A 80 15.37 8.63 12.57
N GLU A 81 15.10 9.75 13.25
CA GLU A 81 15.03 11.08 12.63
C GLU A 81 16.36 11.48 11.97
N ALA A 82 17.49 11.23 12.65
CA ALA A 82 18.81 11.50 12.09
C ALA A 82 19.08 10.66 10.83
N ALA A 83 18.64 9.39 10.80
CA ALA A 83 18.77 8.55 9.62
C ALA A 83 17.95 9.08 8.44
N PHE A 84 16.71 9.53 8.67
CA PHE A 84 15.90 10.16 7.63
C PHE A 84 16.54 11.43 7.09
N ALA A 85 17.05 12.30 7.97
CA ALA A 85 17.74 13.53 7.57
C ALA A 85 18.99 13.22 6.74
N ALA A 86 19.78 12.22 7.15
CA ALA A 86 20.97 11.79 6.42
C ALA A 86 20.64 11.17 5.05
N TYR A 87 19.56 10.40 4.96
CA TYR A 87 19.10 9.84 3.68
C TYR A 87 18.57 10.94 2.75
N GLN A 88 17.76 11.86 3.28
CA GLN A 88 17.24 12.99 2.51
C GLN A 88 18.36 13.91 2.01
N ALA A 89 19.41 14.15 2.81
CA ALA A 89 20.56 14.93 2.37
C ALA A 89 21.33 14.26 1.23
N ARG A 90 21.42 12.92 1.21
CA ARG A 90 22.12 12.15 0.17
C ARG A 90 21.29 11.97 -1.11
N HIS A 91 19.99 11.72 -0.99
CA HIS A 91 19.15 11.25 -2.10
C HIS A 91 18.03 12.21 -2.49
N GLY A 92 17.75 13.23 -1.67
CA GLY A 92 16.63 14.15 -1.83
C GLY A 92 15.31 13.63 -1.26
N GLU A 93 14.36 14.55 -1.12
CA GLU A 93 13.05 14.27 -0.49
C GLU A 93 12.20 13.27 -1.28
N LEU A 94 12.23 13.35 -2.62
CA LEU A 94 11.47 12.43 -3.48
C LEU A 94 11.89 10.97 -3.24
N LYS A 95 13.19 10.71 -3.07
CA LYS A 95 13.71 9.37 -2.79
C LYS A 95 13.33 8.88 -1.40
N LEU A 96 13.31 9.75 -0.39
CA LEU A 96 12.81 9.40 0.94
C LEU A 96 11.31 9.03 0.88
N ARG A 97 10.52 9.77 0.08
CA ARG A 97 9.09 9.48 -0.10
C ARG A 97 8.87 8.15 -0.82
N GLU A 98 9.65 7.85 -1.86
CA GLU A 98 9.65 6.55 -2.53
C GLU A 98 10.05 5.42 -1.57
N ALA A 99 11.11 5.59 -0.78
CA ALA A 99 11.55 4.62 0.22
C ALA A 99 10.44 4.25 1.21
N ARG A 100 9.56 5.20 1.58
CA ARG A 100 8.48 4.97 2.55
C ARG A 100 7.21 4.35 1.95
N GLY A 101 6.97 4.50 0.65
CA GLY A 101 5.66 4.26 0.05
C GLY A 101 5.62 3.39 -1.19
N SER A 102 6.79 2.98 -1.71
CA SER A 102 6.91 2.14 -2.91
C SER A 102 7.38 0.73 -2.54
N GLY A 103 7.07 -0.26 -3.38
CA GLY A 103 7.38 -1.67 -3.18
C GLY A 103 6.44 -2.53 -4.01
#